data_AF-A0A9X5XD80-F1
#
_entry.id   AF-A0A9X5XD80-F1
#
_cell.length_a   1.000
_cell.length_b   1.000
_cell.length_c   1.000
_cell.angle_alpha   90.00
_cell.angle_beta   90.00
_cell.angle_gamma   90.00
#
_symmetry.space_group_name_H-M   'P 1'
#
loop_
_entity.id
_entity.type
_entity.pdbx_description
1 polymer ?
#
loop_
_entity_poly.entity_id
_entity_poly.type
_entity_poly.pdbx_seq_one_letter_code
_entity_poly.pdbx_strand_id
1 'polypeptide(L)'
;MSGTALAKLLPGLDESLRAVPLMTLEGPKSPGIGLFREAGGPGLLAPTALQGRGATALETLRVQRALGSRSPSLAVATTMHHFSMATLVGLSDSGEGLEWMLVQGVASENRLMASGFAEGRSGTGILSPSMSATVTPEGVRITGVKRPCSLARSMDLLTASVMVPCEEGEGEELAVALVPAESAGLSVSGFWSSTFLAGAESDQVTLDNVLVPKELLVRTASPAGARLDEVQT
;
A
#
# COMPACT_ATOMS: atom_id res chain seq x y z
N MET A 1 34.62 1.07 -2.11
CA MET A 1 33.80 1.33 -3.30
C MET A 1 32.37 1.53 -2.84
N SER A 2 31.77 2.70 -3.05
CA SER A 2 30.39 2.96 -2.66
C SER A 2 29.47 2.22 -3.63
N GLY A 3 28.81 1.15 -3.16
CA GLY A 3 27.81 0.41 -3.94
C GLY A 3 26.58 1.29 -4.25
N THR A 4 25.79 0.90 -5.25
CA THR A 4 24.52 1.59 -5.54
C THR A 4 23.57 1.51 -4.34
N ALA A 5 22.63 2.45 -4.22
CA ALA A 5 21.63 2.44 -3.13
C ALA A 5 20.86 1.11 -3.09
N LEU A 6 20.52 0.56 -4.27
CA LEU A 6 19.89 -0.74 -4.41
C LEU A 6 20.77 -1.87 -3.85
N ALA A 7 22.06 -1.94 -4.21
CA ALA A 7 22.95 -2.98 -3.71
C ALA A 7 23.20 -2.89 -2.19
N LYS A 8 23.23 -1.67 -1.64
CA LYS A 8 23.38 -1.42 -0.20
C LYS A 8 22.12 -1.84 0.56
N LEU A 9 20.95 -1.46 0.07
CA LEU A 9 19.69 -1.60 0.81
C LEU A 9 18.99 -2.93 0.53
N LEU A 10 19.08 -3.46 -0.68
CA LEU A 10 18.41 -4.70 -1.11
C LEU A 10 19.44 -5.61 -1.82
N PRO A 11 20.39 -6.18 -1.05
CA PRO A 11 21.49 -6.96 -1.63
C PRO A 11 20.96 -8.16 -2.44
N GLY A 12 21.55 -8.39 -3.61
CA GLY A 12 21.16 -9.47 -4.53
C GLY A 12 19.99 -9.13 -5.46
N LEU A 13 19.15 -8.14 -5.14
CA LEU A 13 17.93 -7.86 -5.91
C LEU A 13 18.20 -7.49 -7.39
N ASP A 14 19.21 -6.66 -7.66
CA ASP A 14 19.53 -6.26 -9.05
C ASP A 14 19.98 -7.46 -9.90
N GLU A 15 20.71 -8.40 -9.32
CA GLU A 15 21.16 -9.62 -9.99
C GLU A 15 19.98 -10.54 -10.27
N SER A 16 19.13 -10.79 -9.27
CA SER A 16 17.92 -11.61 -9.41
C SER A 16 16.96 -11.04 -10.46
N LEU A 17 16.75 -9.72 -10.49
CA LEU A 17 15.90 -9.09 -11.50
C LEU A 17 16.52 -9.18 -12.89
N ARG A 18 17.85 -9.01 -13.03
CA ARG A 18 18.53 -9.12 -14.33
C ARG A 18 18.50 -10.53 -14.90
N ALA A 19 18.45 -11.55 -14.05
CA ALA A 19 18.36 -12.94 -14.47
C ALA A 19 17.00 -13.28 -15.12
N VAL A 20 15.97 -12.44 -14.93
CA VAL A 20 14.63 -12.64 -15.51
C VAL A 20 14.46 -11.79 -16.77
N PRO A 21 13.96 -12.34 -17.89
CA PRO A 21 13.65 -11.56 -19.08
C PRO A 21 12.66 -10.42 -18.79
N LEU A 22 12.89 -9.24 -19.38
CA LEU A 22 12.02 -8.06 -19.17
C LEU A 22 10.54 -8.37 -19.41
N MET A 23 10.20 -9.06 -20.51
CA MET A 23 8.81 -9.36 -20.83
C MET A 23 8.16 -10.35 -19.85
N THR A 24 8.96 -11.13 -19.12
CA THR A 24 8.47 -11.95 -18.00
C THR A 24 8.22 -11.08 -16.77
N LEU A 25 9.09 -10.10 -16.48
CA LEU A 25 8.88 -9.16 -15.37
C LEU A 25 7.68 -8.24 -15.58
N GLU A 26 7.38 -7.89 -16.84
CA GLU A 26 6.25 -7.02 -17.20
C GLU A 26 4.93 -7.78 -17.43
N GLY A 27 4.97 -9.11 -17.44
CA GLY A 27 3.82 -9.97 -17.67
C GLY A 27 3.00 -10.27 -16.41
N PRO A 28 1.77 -10.80 -16.57
CA PRO A 28 1.02 -11.37 -15.46
C PRO A 28 1.82 -12.46 -14.73
N LYS A 29 1.66 -12.57 -13.40
CA LYS A 29 2.40 -13.50 -12.55
C LYS A 29 3.92 -13.28 -12.60
N SER A 30 4.33 -12.01 -12.76
CA SER A 30 5.73 -11.60 -12.69
C SER A 30 6.39 -12.09 -11.39
N PRO A 31 7.59 -12.67 -11.45
CA PRO A 31 8.34 -13.02 -10.24
C PRO A 31 8.91 -11.78 -9.53
N GLY A 32 8.86 -10.60 -10.15
CA GLY A 32 9.53 -9.40 -9.65
C GLY A 32 9.10 -8.97 -8.25
N ILE A 33 7.80 -9.07 -7.94
CA ILE A 33 7.26 -8.74 -6.61
C ILE A 33 7.79 -9.72 -5.55
N GLY A 34 7.83 -11.02 -5.88
CA GLY A 34 8.42 -12.06 -5.02
C GLY A 34 9.89 -11.80 -4.74
N LEU A 35 10.69 -11.52 -5.80
CA LEU A 35 12.10 -11.18 -5.66
C LEU A 35 12.32 -9.94 -4.79
N PHE A 36 11.49 -8.91 -4.96
CA PHE A 36 11.51 -7.72 -4.10
C PHE A 36 11.21 -8.07 -2.64
N ARG A 37 10.19 -8.90 -2.39
CA ARG A 37 9.81 -9.37 -1.05
C ARG A 37 10.94 -10.15 -0.38
N GLU A 38 11.53 -11.11 -1.08
CA GLU A 38 12.64 -11.94 -0.61
C GLU A 38 13.89 -11.12 -0.28
N ALA A 39 14.16 -10.07 -1.07
CA ALA A 39 15.25 -9.13 -0.79
C ALA A 39 14.96 -8.19 0.39
N GLY A 40 13.82 -8.34 1.08
CA GLY A 40 13.39 -7.49 2.19
C GLY A 40 12.98 -6.08 1.76
N GLY A 41 12.47 -5.96 0.53
CA GLY A 41 11.94 -4.73 -0.04
C GLY A 41 10.85 -4.04 0.78
N PRO A 42 9.87 -4.75 1.35
CA PRO A 42 8.75 -4.10 2.02
C PRO A 42 9.16 -3.23 3.23
N GLY A 43 10.19 -3.66 3.97
CA GLY A 43 10.76 -2.89 5.07
C GLY A 43 11.66 -1.71 4.67
N LEU A 44 11.74 -1.34 3.38
CA LEU A 44 12.71 -0.34 2.89
C LEU A 44 12.63 1.00 3.64
N LEU A 45 11.41 1.53 3.78
CA LEU A 45 11.14 2.83 4.41
C LEU A 45 11.01 2.78 5.93
N ALA A 46 10.76 1.59 6.50
CA ALA A 46 10.57 1.47 7.93
C ALA A 46 11.88 1.82 8.68
N PRO A 47 11.81 2.53 9.83
CA PRO A 47 12.97 2.80 10.66
C PRO A 47 13.68 1.51 11.09
N THR A 48 15.00 1.58 11.28
CA THR A 48 15.79 0.43 11.75
C THR A 48 15.38 -0.03 13.15
N ALA A 49 14.94 0.89 14.01
CA ALA A 49 14.38 0.57 15.33
C ALA A 49 13.10 -0.29 15.24
N LEU A 50 12.38 -0.22 14.12
CA LEU A 50 11.19 -1.02 13.82
C LEU A 50 11.52 -2.16 12.83
N GLN A 51 12.76 -2.66 12.85
CA GLN A 51 13.24 -3.77 12.02
C GLN A 51 13.21 -3.51 10.50
N GLY A 52 13.10 -2.24 10.09
CA GLY A 52 13.22 -1.83 8.69
C GLY A 52 14.65 -1.52 8.25
N ARG A 53 14.77 -0.95 7.04
CA ARG A 53 16.06 -0.59 6.43
C ARG A 53 16.44 0.87 6.62
N GLY A 54 15.52 1.70 7.10
CA GLY A 54 15.73 3.13 7.39
C GLY A 54 16.19 3.93 6.18
N ALA A 55 15.72 3.58 4.96
CA ALA A 55 16.12 4.30 3.77
C ALA A 55 15.62 5.75 3.81
N THR A 56 16.51 6.69 3.50
CA THR A 56 16.11 8.08 3.31
C THR A 56 15.23 8.24 2.07
N ALA A 57 14.51 9.36 1.94
CA ALA A 57 13.74 9.68 0.74
C ALA A 57 14.61 9.64 -0.53
N LEU A 58 15.83 10.18 -0.47
CA LEU A 58 16.77 10.18 -1.60
C LEU A 58 17.24 8.76 -1.96
N GLU A 59 17.54 7.92 -0.96
CA GLU A 59 17.90 6.52 -1.20
C GLU A 59 16.73 5.73 -1.81
N THR A 60 15.51 5.94 -1.31
CA THR A 60 14.29 5.30 -1.82
C THR A 60 14.05 5.67 -3.28
N LEU A 61 14.19 6.95 -3.65
CA LEU A 61 14.08 7.37 -5.05
C LEU A 61 15.15 6.74 -5.95
N ARG A 62 16.38 6.59 -5.45
CA ARG A 62 17.46 5.90 -6.18
C ARG A 62 17.17 4.41 -6.35
N VAL A 63 16.63 3.75 -5.32
CA VAL A 63 16.14 2.36 -5.41
C VAL A 63 15.03 2.27 -6.45
N GLN A 64 14.03 3.16 -6.40
CA GLN A 64 12.92 3.12 -7.35
C GLN A 64 13.34 3.33 -8.80
N ARG A 65 14.28 4.25 -9.05
CA ARG A 65 14.86 4.44 -10.38
C ARG A 65 15.57 3.17 -10.86
N ALA A 66 16.28 2.48 -9.98
CA ALA A 66 16.95 1.22 -10.33
C ALA A 66 15.94 0.11 -10.63
N LEU A 67 14.90 -0.06 -9.79
CA LEU A 67 13.80 -0.99 -10.05
C LEU A 67 13.12 -0.70 -11.39
N GLY A 68 12.78 0.56 -11.67
CA GLY A 68 12.12 0.96 -12.91
C GLY A 68 12.97 0.72 -14.17
N SER A 69 14.30 0.75 -14.05
CA SER A 69 15.20 0.39 -15.14
C SER A 69 15.26 -1.11 -15.45
N ARG A 70 14.78 -1.96 -14.51
CA ARG A 70 14.70 -3.42 -14.66
C ARG A 70 13.30 -3.89 -14.99
N SER A 71 12.31 -3.35 -14.29
CA SER A 71 10.89 -3.65 -14.43
C SER A 71 10.07 -2.42 -14.07
N PRO A 72 9.54 -1.71 -15.08
CA PRO A 72 8.54 -0.66 -14.87
C PRO A 72 7.33 -1.13 -14.05
N SER A 73 6.83 -2.36 -14.27
CA SER A 73 5.76 -2.97 -13.48
C SER A 73 6.08 -3.00 -11.98
N LEU A 74 7.26 -3.53 -11.63
CA LEU A 74 7.70 -3.63 -10.24
C LEU A 74 7.85 -2.25 -9.59
N ALA A 75 8.37 -1.27 -10.33
CA ALA A 75 8.50 0.10 -9.83
C ALA A 75 7.14 0.73 -9.49
N VAL A 76 6.11 0.50 -10.32
CA VAL A 76 4.73 0.95 -10.02
C VAL A 76 4.20 0.25 -8.77
N ALA A 77 4.29 -1.08 -8.71
CA ALA A 77 3.80 -1.86 -7.60
C ALA A 77 4.42 -1.43 -6.26
N THR A 78 5.74 -1.33 -6.22
CA THR A 78 6.49 -0.93 -5.02
C THR A 78 6.28 0.54 -4.68
N THR A 79 6.00 1.42 -5.64
CA THR A 79 5.67 2.82 -5.33
C THR A 79 4.38 2.93 -4.51
N MET A 80 3.38 2.11 -4.84
CA MET A 80 2.13 2.07 -4.08
C MET A 80 2.31 1.48 -2.69
N HIS A 81 3.14 0.44 -2.56
CA HIS A 81 3.54 -0.06 -1.24
C HIS A 81 4.26 1.01 -0.41
N HIS A 82 5.25 1.69 -1.00
CA HIS A 82 6.02 2.73 -0.35
C HIS A 82 5.17 3.94 0.05
N PHE A 83 4.15 4.29 -0.74
CA PHE A 83 3.18 5.32 -0.38
C PHE A 83 2.46 4.95 0.92
N SER A 84 1.87 3.75 0.99
CA SER A 84 1.19 3.27 2.21
C SER A 84 2.16 3.16 3.41
N MET A 85 3.39 2.66 3.19
CA MET A 85 4.41 2.59 4.24
C MET A 85 4.82 3.97 4.75
N ALA A 86 5.04 4.94 3.87
CA ALA A 86 5.43 6.30 4.26
C ALA A 86 4.33 6.96 5.10
N THR A 87 3.05 6.74 4.77
CA THR A 87 1.93 7.22 5.59
C THR A 87 1.96 6.61 6.98
N LEU A 88 2.11 5.29 7.11
CA LEU A 88 2.17 4.63 8.43
C LEU A 88 3.38 5.09 9.26
N VAL A 89 4.55 5.24 8.63
CA VAL A 89 5.75 5.74 9.31
C VAL A 89 5.53 7.17 9.81
N GLY A 90 5.00 8.06 8.96
CA GLY A 90 4.70 9.44 9.35
C GLY A 90 3.69 9.55 10.49
N LEU A 91 2.68 8.67 10.53
CA LEU A 91 1.73 8.59 11.64
C LEU A 91 2.39 8.05 12.91
N SER A 92 3.26 7.03 12.80
CA SER A 92 3.95 6.46 13.95
C SER A 92 4.89 7.45 14.65
N ASP A 93 5.48 8.39 13.90
CA ASP A 93 6.35 9.43 14.44
C ASP A 93 5.58 10.49 15.25
N SER A 94 4.26 10.60 15.07
CA SER A 94 3.41 11.55 15.81
C SER A 94 3.08 11.08 17.24
N GLY A 95 3.33 9.81 17.56
CA GLY A 95 3.63 9.35 18.93
C GLY A 95 2.47 9.00 19.86
N GLU A 96 1.23 8.90 19.39
CA GLU A 96 0.07 8.68 20.28
C GLU A 96 -0.61 7.30 20.18
N GLY A 97 -0.31 6.49 19.16
CA GLY A 97 -1.01 5.23 18.89
C GLY A 97 -0.14 3.97 18.72
N LEU A 98 -0.76 2.92 18.18
CA LEU A 98 -0.14 1.60 17.95
C LEU A 98 0.37 1.43 16.50
N GLU A 99 0.47 2.52 15.74
CA GLU A 99 0.87 2.51 14.32
C GLU A 99 2.30 1.97 14.14
N TRP A 100 3.18 2.20 15.12
CA TRP A 100 4.53 1.65 15.12
C TRP A 100 4.53 0.11 15.07
N MET A 101 3.53 -0.55 15.67
CA MET A 101 3.40 -2.03 15.64
C MET A 101 3.10 -2.52 14.22
N LEU A 102 2.28 -1.76 13.49
CA LEU A 102 1.95 -2.06 12.10
C LEU A 102 3.17 -1.86 11.19
N VAL A 103 3.89 -0.75 11.36
CA VAL A 103 5.15 -0.50 10.65
C VAL A 103 6.14 -1.63 10.91
N GLN A 104 6.33 -2.02 12.19
CA GLN A 104 7.23 -3.10 12.56
C GLN A 104 6.79 -4.44 11.99
N GLY A 105 5.51 -4.81 12.11
CA GLY A 105 4.99 -6.09 11.58
C GLY A 105 5.12 -6.20 10.06
N VAL A 106 4.91 -5.09 9.34
CA VAL A 106 5.15 -5.05 7.89
C VAL A 106 6.63 -5.25 7.56
N ALA A 107 7.52 -4.58 8.28
CA ALA A 107 8.95 -4.65 8.04
C ALA A 107 9.58 -6.00 8.44
N SER A 108 9.27 -6.52 9.63
CA SER A 108 9.89 -7.74 10.16
C SER A 108 9.49 -9.00 9.41
N GLU A 109 8.26 -9.03 8.88
CA GLU A 109 7.71 -10.18 8.14
C GLU A 109 7.72 -9.98 6.62
N ASN A 110 8.29 -8.87 6.13
CA ASN A 110 8.28 -8.48 4.72
C ASN A 110 6.87 -8.58 4.11
N ARG A 111 5.87 -8.02 4.78
CA ARG A 111 4.48 -8.03 4.29
C ARG A 111 4.28 -6.97 3.21
N LEU A 112 3.58 -7.32 2.15
CA LEU A 112 3.21 -6.42 1.07
C LEU A 112 1.89 -5.74 1.40
N MET A 113 1.85 -4.44 1.15
CA MET A 113 0.64 -3.62 1.27
C MET A 113 0.20 -3.13 -0.09
N ALA A 114 -1.05 -3.39 -0.46
CA ALA A 114 -1.70 -2.74 -1.58
C ALA A 114 -2.37 -1.43 -1.14
N SER A 115 -2.36 -0.44 -2.03
CA SER A 115 -2.99 0.86 -1.80
C SER A 115 -4.34 0.92 -2.50
N GLY A 116 -5.41 0.82 -1.73
CA GLY A 116 -6.81 0.87 -2.16
C GLY A 116 -7.42 2.26 -1.94
N PHE A 117 -6.81 3.30 -2.48
CA PHE A 117 -7.37 4.65 -2.39
C PHE A 117 -8.27 4.99 -3.59
N ALA A 118 -7.93 4.51 -4.79
CA ALA A 118 -8.68 4.75 -6.02
C ALA A 118 -9.89 3.82 -6.19
N GLU A 119 -10.96 4.33 -6.84
CA GLU A 119 -12.22 3.59 -7.08
C GLU A 119 -12.60 3.48 -8.58
N GLY A 120 -11.72 3.95 -9.47
CA GLY A 120 -11.94 3.91 -10.92
C GLY A 120 -13.06 4.84 -11.39
N ARG A 121 -13.33 5.91 -10.64
CA ARG A 121 -14.32 6.95 -10.95
C ARG A 121 -13.61 8.21 -11.43
N SER A 122 -13.90 8.65 -12.65
CA SER A 122 -13.36 9.91 -13.19
C SER A 122 -14.05 11.11 -12.56
N GLY A 123 -13.30 12.19 -12.29
CA GLY A 123 -13.84 13.45 -11.78
C GLY A 123 -14.18 13.48 -10.28
N THR A 124 -13.93 12.39 -9.55
CA THR A 124 -14.07 12.34 -8.09
C THR A 124 -12.69 12.29 -7.43
N GLY A 125 -12.48 13.10 -6.39
CA GLY A 125 -11.24 13.09 -5.63
C GLY A 125 -11.03 11.77 -4.88
N ILE A 126 -9.77 11.35 -4.74
CA ILE A 126 -9.40 10.11 -4.04
C ILE A 126 -9.74 10.13 -2.53
N LEU A 127 -9.99 11.34 -2.00
CA LEU A 127 -10.38 11.61 -0.62
C LEU A 127 -11.92 11.68 -0.44
N SER A 128 -12.68 11.28 -1.46
CA SER A 128 -14.15 11.17 -1.38
C SER A 128 -14.58 9.77 -1.82
N PRO A 129 -14.20 8.73 -1.03
CA PRO A 129 -14.52 7.36 -1.37
C PRO A 129 -16.03 7.12 -1.34
N SER A 130 -16.52 6.24 -2.22
CA SER A 130 -17.92 5.81 -2.26
C SER A 130 -18.17 4.45 -1.62
N MET A 131 -17.15 3.90 -0.97
CA MET A 131 -17.32 2.79 -0.04
C MET A 131 -18.35 3.13 1.02
N SER A 132 -19.17 2.16 1.40
CA SER A 132 -20.07 2.26 2.54
C SER A 132 -19.41 1.67 3.78
N ALA A 133 -19.54 2.35 4.92
CA ALA A 133 -19.15 1.85 6.22
C ALA A 133 -20.36 1.77 7.16
N THR A 134 -20.43 0.72 7.97
CA THR A 134 -21.43 0.59 9.03
C THR A 134 -20.73 0.27 10.34
N VAL A 135 -20.89 1.14 11.34
CA VAL A 135 -20.32 0.92 12.68
C VAL A 135 -21.10 -0.19 13.39
N THR A 136 -20.36 -1.10 14.01
CA THR A 136 -20.87 -2.25 14.77
C THR A 136 -20.14 -2.32 16.11
N PRO A 137 -20.64 -3.08 17.10
CA PRO A 137 -19.93 -3.31 18.35
C PRO A 137 -18.53 -3.91 18.16
N GLU A 138 -18.35 -4.74 17.12
CA GLU A 138 -17.10 -5.44 16.83
C GLU A 138 -16.09 -4.62 15.99
N GLY A 139 -16.49 -3.47 15.47
CA GLY A 139 -15.67 -2.66 14.55
C GLY A 139 -16.51 -1.99 13.46
N VAL A 140 -15.93 -1.80 12.28
CA VAL A 140 -16.60 -1.21 11.12
C VAL A 140 -16.74 -2.25 10.02
N ARG A 141 -17.95 -2.42 9.49
CA ARG A 141 -18.19 -3.24 8.30
C ARG A 141 -18.10 -2.39 7.05
N ILE A 142 -17.26 -2.81 6.12
CA ILE A 142 -16.94 -2.06 4.91
C ILE A 142 -17.39 -2.84 3.68
N THR A 143 -18.12 -2.16 2.79
CA THR A 143 -18.50 -2.67 1.48
C THR A 143 -18.11 -1.67 0.40
N GLY A 144 -17.51 -2.15 -0.69
CA GLY A 144 -17.12 -1.31 -1.81
C GLY A 144 -16.09 -1.95 -2.72
N VAL A 145 -15.58 -1.13 -3.65
CA VAL A 145 -14.66 -1.59 -4.68
C VAL A 145 -13.50 -0.59 -4.83
N LYS A 146 -12.27 -1.10 -4.77
CA LYS A 146 -11.05 -0.35 -5.07
C LYS A 146 -10.43 -0.83 -6.38
N ARG A 147 -10.08 0.12 -7.26
CA ARG A 147 -9.48 -0.15 -8.57
C ARG A 147 -8.94 1.12 -9.24
N PRO A 148 -7.87 1.03 -10.05
CA PRO A 148 -6.92 -0.09 -10.07
C PRO A 148 -6.13 -0.14 -8.75
N CYS A 149 -5.87 -1.33 -8.23
CA CYS A 149 -5.13 -1.54 -6.97
C CYS A 149 -3.89 -2.39 -7.26
N SER A 150 -2.71 -1.77 -7.23
CA SER A 150 -1.45 -2.51 -7.46
C SER A 150 -1.12 -3.40 -6.27
N LEU A 151 -0.40 -4.50 -6.54
CA LEU A 151 -0.15 -5.60 -5.57
C LEU A 151 -1.41 -6.35 -5.14
N ALA A 152 -2.56 -6.17 -5.79
CA ALA A 152 -3.82 -6.76 -5.32
C ALA A 152 -3.77 -8.28 -5.14
N ARG A 153 -2.92 -9.00 -5.89
CA ARG A 153 -2.81 -10.46 -5.79
C ARG A 153 -1.73 -10.91 -4.81
N SER A 154 -0.67 -10.13 -4.64
CA SER A 154 0.48 -10.45 -3.79
C SER A 154 0.45 -9.80 -2.41
N MET A 155 -0.51 -8.91 -2.13
CA MET A 155 -0.64 -8.24 -0.84
C MET A 155 -0.92 -9.21 0.31
N ASP A 156 -0.38 -8.90 1.48
CA ASP A 156 -0.82 -9.48 2.75
C ASP A 156 -1.83 -8.56 3.46
N LEU A 157 -1.79 -7.25 3.15
CA LEU A 157 -2.64 -6.22 3.72
C LEU A 157 -3.12 -5.25 2.64
N LEU A 158 -4.38 -4.83 2.72
CA LEU A 158 -4.94 -3.74 1.95
C LEU A 158 -5.06 -2.50 2.85
N THR A 159 -4.53 -1.36 2.41
CA THR A 159 -4.87 -0.05 2.99
C THR A 159 -5.98 0.58 2.16
N ALA A 160 -7.19 0.72 2.70
CA ALA A 160 -8.35 1.22 1.95
C ALA A 160 -8.90 2.53 2.56
N SER A 161 -9.08 3.56 1.73
CA SER A 161 -9.76 4.78 2.15
C SER A 161 -11.26 4.57 2.25
N VAL A 162 -11.88 5.02 3.34
CA VAL A 162 -13.31 4.88 3.60
C VAL A 162 -13.83 6.09 4.38
N MET A 163 -15.07 6.51 4.12
CA MET A 163 -15.75 7.48 4.98
C MET A 163 -16.40 6.73 6.14
N VAL A 164 -16.18 7.21 7.36
CA VAL A 164 -16.78 6.65 8.58
C VAL A 164 -17.45 7.78 9.39
N PRO A 165 -18.50 7.49 10.17
CA PRO A 165 -19.06 8.49 11.07
C PRO A 165 -18.00 9.03 12.04
N CYS A 166 -18.00 10.35 12.26
CA CYS A 166 -17.16 10.98 13.28
C CYS A 166 -17.45 10.38 14.66
N GLU A 167 -16.43 10.22 15.50
CA GLU A 167 -16.65 9.76 16.89
C GLU A 167 -17.32 10.82 17.75
N GLU A 168 -17.01 12.09 17.48
CA GLU A 168 -17.59 13.25 18.14
C GLU A 168 -18.21 14.19 17.09
N GLY A 169 -19.49 14.52 17.26
CA GLY A 169 -20.21 15.45 16.39
C GLY A 169 -20.98 14.79 15.23
N GLU A 170 -21.49 15.63 14.34
CA GLU A 170 -22.25 15.21 13.15
C GLU A 170 -21.33 15.10 11.93
N GLY A 171 -21.65 14.15 11.04
CA GLY A 171 -20.98 13.99 9.75
C GLY A 171 -20.07 12.77 9.65
N GLU A 172 -19.28 12.74 8.58
CA GLU A 172 -18.33 11.68 8.27
C GLU A 172 -16.92 12.23 8.13
N GLU A 173 -15.94 11.43 8.54
CA GLU A 173 -14.52 11.68 8.38
C GLU A 173 -13.85 10.61 7.53
N LEU A 174 -12.75 10.97 6.90
CA LEU A 174 -11.92 10.02 6.16
C LEU A 174 -11.15 9.14 7.16
N ALA A 175 -11.19 7.84 6.93
CA ALA A 175 -10.36 6.86 7.62
C ALA A 175 -9.62 5.96 6.62
N VAL A 176 -8.52 5.38 7.09
CA VAL A 176 -7.76 4.34 6.39
C VAL A 176 -7.96 3.03 7.13
N ALA A 177 -8.65 2.10 6.50
CA ALA A 177 -8.83 0.74 6.99
C ALA A 177 -7.65 -0.13 6.58
N LEU A 178 -7.16 -0.95 7.51
CA LEU A 178 -6.16 -1.97 7.29
C LEU A 178 -6.84 -3.34 7.28
N VAL A 179 -6.86 -3.98 6.12
CA VAL A 179 -7.62 -5.21 5.89
C VAL A 179 -6.68 -6.34 5.51
N PRO A 180 -6.53 -7.39 6.34
CA PRO A 180 -5.81 -8.61 5.95
C PRO A 180 -6.36 -9.20 4.65
N ALA A 181 -5.48 -9.67 3.77
CA ALA A 181 -5.87 -10.22 2.47
C ALA A 181 -6.76 -11.47 2.60
N GLU A 182 -6.63 -12.21 3.69
CA GLU A 182 -7.44 -13.39 4.05
C GLU A 182 -8.78 -13.05 4.69
N SER A 183 -9.12 -11.78 4.87
CA SER A 183 -10.37 -11.36 5.52
C SER A 183 -11.59 -11.89 4.77
N ALA A 184 -12.54 -12.49 5.50
CA ALA A 184 -13.80 -12.94 4.93
C ALA A 184 -14.54 -11.78 4.25
N GLY A 185 -14.96 -11.98 3.00
CA GLY A 185 -15.63 -10.97 2.17
C GLY A 185 -14.68 -10.15 1.28
N LEU A 186 -13.36 -10.29 1.43
CA LEU A 186 -12.39 -9.70 0.49
C LEU A 186 -12.20 -10.62 -0.72
N SER A 187 -12.25 -10.06 -1.92
CA SER A 187 -11.97 -10.79 -3.16
C SER A 187 -11.24 -9.94 -4.19
N VAL A 188 -10.48 -10.59 -5.08
CA VAL A 188 -9.67 -9.94 -6.11
C VAL A 188 -10.09 -10.46 -7.48
N SER A 189 -10.40 -9.55 -8.40
CA SER A 189 -10.80 -9.87 -9.77
C SER A 189 -10.02 -9.05 -10.79
N GLY A 190 -9.91 -9.55 -12.02
CA GLY A 190 -9.30 -8.80 -13.11
C GLY A 190 -10.01 -7.46 -13.33
N PHE A 191 -9.23 -6.38 -13.52
CA PHE A 191 -9.79 -5.05 -13.84
C PHE A 191 -9.29 -4.51 -15.17
N TRP A 192 -7.97 -4.52 -15.36
CA TRP A 192 -7.32 -3.83 -16.45
C TRP A 192 -6.95 -4.82 -17.56
N SER A 193 -7.45 -4.60 -18.77
CA SER A 193 -7.16 -5.48 -19.93
C SER A 193 -5.87 -5.12 -20.68
N SER A 194 -5.17 -4.06 -20.25
CA SER A 194 -3.90 -3.69 -20.88
C SER A 194 -2.81 -4.70 -20.54
N THR A 195 -1.98 -5.00 -21.53
CA THR A 195 -0.77 -5.80 -21.35
C THR A 195 0.39 -4.96 -20.80
N PHE A 196 0.29 -3.63 -20.80
CA PHE A 196 1.30 -2.75 -20.22
C PHE A 196 1.23 -2.78 -18.69
N LEU A 197 2.39 -2.91 -18.06
CA LEU A 197 2.55 -2.91 -16.60
C LEU A 197 1.81 -4.06 -15.89
N ALA A 198 1.56 -5.18 -16.59
CA ALA A 198 0.74 -6.27 -16.08
C ALA A 198 1.38 -6.96 -14.85
N GLY A 199 2.71 -6.88 -14.71
CA GLY A 199 3.43 -7.36 -13.53
C GLY A 199 3.17 -6.55 -12.25
N ALA A 200 2.50 -5.39 -12.33
CA ALA A 200 2.17 -4.57 -11.16
C ALA A 200 0.93 -5.06 -10.40
N GLU A 201 0.17 -6.00 -10.99
CA GLU A 201 -1.04 -6.59 -10.41
C GLU A 201 -2.12 -5.55 -10.09
N SER A 202 -2.29 -4.56 -10.99
CA SER A 202 -3.23 -3.45 -10.85
C SER A 202 -4.68 -3.87 -11.10
N ASP A 203 -5.20 -4.71 -10.21
CA ASP A 203 -6.51 -5.37 -10.31
C ASP A 203 -7.59 -4.70 -9.45
N GLN A 204 -8.81 -5.24 -9.50
CA GLN A 204 -9.90 -4.80 -8.65
C GLN A 204 -9.88 -5.59 -7.35
N VAL A 205 -10.05 -4.88 -6.23
CA VAL A 205 -10.31 -5.47 -4.91
C VAL A 205 -11.73 -5.11 -4.50
N THR A 206 -12.53 -6.13 -4.19
CA THR A 206 -13.91 -5.98 -3.72
C THR A 206 -13.97 -6.37 -2.25
N LEU A 207 -14.58 -5.50 -1.44
CA LEU A 207 -14.90 -5.76 -0.05
C LEU A 207 -16.42 -5.94 0.04
N ASP A 208 -16.86 -7.11 0.46
CA ASP A 208 -18.26 -7.43 0.73
C ASP A 208 -18.46 -7.66 2.23
N ASN A 209 -18.95 -6.63 2.92
CA ASN A 209 -19.29 -6.67 4.34
C ASN A 209 -18.11 -7.10 5.25
N VAL A 210 -16.89 -6.69 4.87
CA VAL A 210 -15.66 -7.03 5.58
C VAL A 210 -15.62 -6.32 6.92
N LEU A 211 -15.42 -7.07 8.01
CA LEU A 211 -15.27 -6.51 9.35
C LEU A 211 -13.84 -6.02 9.57
N VAL A 212 -13.70 -4.75 9.92
CA VAL A 212 -12.43 -4.13 10.31
C VAL A 212 -12.52 -3.74 11.79
N PRO A 213 -11.71 -4.37 12.68
CA PRO A 213 -11.61 -3.98 14.08
C PRO A 213 -11.21 -2.51 14.23
N LYS A 214 -11.60 -1.87 15.33
CA LYS A 214 -11.32 -0.44 15.56
C LYS A 214 -9.81 -0.14 15.56
N GLU A 215 -9.02 -1.07 16.05
CA GLU A 215 -7.55 -0.99 16.13
C GLU A 215 -6.88 -1.02 14.75
N LEU A 216 -7.61 -1.48 13.73
CA LEU A 216 -7.16 -1.50 12.32
C LEU A 216 -7.81 -0.39 11.48
N LEU A 217 -8.43 0.59 12.14
CA LEU A 217 -9.03 1.75 11.49
C LEU A 217 -8.31 3.02 11.96
N VAL A 218 -7.52 3.61 11.05
CA VAL A 218 -6.83 4.87 11.31
C VAL A 218 -7.72 6.02 10.88
N ARG A 219 -8.24 6.80 11.84
CA ARG A 219 -9.03 8.00 11.58
C ARG A 219 -8.12 9.19 11.30
N THR A 220 -8.46 10.01 10.32
CA THR A 220 -7.63 11.16 9.93
C THR A 220 -8.08 12.47 10.57
N ALA A 221 -9.23 12.49 11.28
CA ALA A 221 -9.91 13.71 11.72
C ALA A 221 -10.17 14.72 10.59
N SER A 222 -10.13 14.25 9.33
CA SER A 222 -10.36 15.07 8.14
C SER A 222 -11.82 14.93 7.71
N PRO A 223 -12.63 16.01 7.81
CA PRO A 223 -14.03 15.97 7.40
C PRO A 223 -14.19 15.70 5.90
N ALA A 224 -15.33 15.15 5.50
CA ALA A 224 -15.68 14.98 4.10
C ALA A 224 -15.48 16.28 3.28
N GLY A 225 -14.62 16.23 2.26
CA GLY A 225 -14.35 17.36 1.37
C GLY A 225 -13.34 18.38 1.90
N ALA A 226 -12.72 18.17 3.06
CA ALA A 226 -11.54 18.92 3.46
C ALA A 226 -10.38 18.65 2.48
N ARG A 227 -9.74 19.71 1.99
CA ARG A 227 -8.47 19.56 1.28
C ARG A 227 -7.39 19.24 2.32
N LEU A 228 -6.57 18.23 2.05
CA LEU A 228 -5.27 18.07 2.71
C LEU A 228 -4.31 19.15 2.15
N ASP A 229 -4.68 20.42 2.34
CA ASP A 229 -3.86 21.58 1.97
C ASP A 229 -2.78 21.77 3.03
N GLU A 230 -1.80 20.86 3.05
CA GLU A 230 -0.51 21.09 3.72
C GLU A 230 0.65 20.22 3.18
N VAL A 231 0.40 19.26 2.26
CA VAL A 231 1.46 18.37 1.72
C VAL A 231 1.66 18.52 0.19
N GLN A 232 1.08 19.55 -0.43
CA GLN A 232 1.23 19.81 -1.87
C GLN A 232 1.64 21.26 -2.21
N THR A 233 2.54 21.84 -1.42
CA THR A 233 3.31 23.04 -1.82
C THR A 233 4.79 22.73 -1.89
#